data_AF-A0A952JFL3-F1
#
_entry.id   AF-A0A952JFL3-F1
#
_cell.length_a   1.000
_cell.length_b   1.000
_cell.length_c   1.000
_cell.angle_alpha   90.00
_cell.angle_beta   90.00
_cell.angle_gamma   90.00
#
_symmetry.space_group_name_H-M   'P 1'
#
loop_
_entity.id
_entity.type
_entity.pdbx_description
1 polymer ?
#
loop_
_entity_poly.entity_id
_entity_poly.type
_entity_poly.pdbx_seq_one_letter_code
_entity_poly.pdbx_strand_id
1 'polypeptide(L)'
;MATIFQKFAKDYGFAAFVGSIQVLPILENTKFTFTYEVIGFRCNKVGKVFIKTISGSSSLVDHLIFYQEKEPSINDTPIYAIEETKTDDKESRNSGVYQRCSKFVFVQNITLMYPR
;
A
#
# COMPACT_ATOMS: atom_id res chain seq x y z
N MET A 1 4.30 3.36 -5.45
CA MET A 1 4.67 1.95 -5.15
C MET A 1 6.15 1.73 -4.83
N ALA A 2 7.11 1.99 -5.74
CA ALA A 2 8.54 1.76 -5.46
C ALA A 2 9.05 2.48 -4.17
N THR A 3 8.60 3.72 -3.96
CA THR A 3 8.89 4.51 -2.75
C THR A 3 8.41 3.84 -1.46
N ILE A 4 7.29 3.12 -1.50
CA ILE A 4 6.73 2.39 -0.35
C ILE A 4 7.68 1.27 0.06
N PHE A 5 8.15 0.49 -0.92
CA PHE A 5 9.12 -0.59 -0.67
C PHE A 5 10.47 -0.08 -0.17
N GLN A 6 10.95 1.04 -0.72
CA GLN A 6 12.19 1.67 -0.25
C GLN A 6 12.04 2.18 1.19
N LYS A 7 10.91 2.82 1.52
CA LYS A 7 10.62 3.29 2.88
C LYS A 7 10.56 2.12 3.86
N PHE A 8 9.81 1.07 3.53
CA PHE A 8 9.72 -0.15 4.32
C PHE A 8 11.10 -0.77 4.56
N ALA A 9 11.89 -0.97 3.52
CA ALA A 9 13.23 -1.55 3.66
C ALA A 9 14.14 -0.69 4.54
N LYS A 10 14.08 0.64 4.38
CA LYS A 10 14.86 1.59 5.19
C LYS A 10 14.47 1.55 6.67
N ASP A 11 13.17 1.59 6.97
CA ASP A 11 12.67 1.65 8.35
C ASP A 11 13.00 0.39 9.15
N TYR A 12 12.97 -0.77 8.49
CA TYR A 12 13.27 -2.06 9.12
C TYR A 12 14.74 -2.49 8.98
N GLY A 13 15.59 -1.65 8.36
CA GLY A 13 17.01 -1.96 8.16
C GLY A 13 17.26 -3.16 7.25
N PHE A 14 16.37 -3.42 6.28
CA PHE A 14 16.46 -4.56 5.39
C PHE A 14 17.24 -4.23 4.12
N ALA A 15 18.13 -5.14 3.73
CA ALA A 15 18.71 -5.14 2.40
C ALA A 15 17.66 -5.62 1.39
N ALA A 16 17.21 -4.72 0.51
CA ALA A 16 16.20 -5.01 -0.49
C ALA A 16 16.63 -4.51 -1.88
N PHE A 17 16.25 -5.28 -2.91
CA PHE A 17 16.40 -4.90 -4.31
C PHE A 17 15.02 -4.50 -4.85
N VAL A 18 14.93 -3.30 -5.40
CA VAL A 18 13.72 -2.78 -6.06
C VAL A 18 14.04 -2.60 -7.53
N GLY A 19 13.54 -3.52 -8.36
CA GLY A 19 13.67 -3.47 -9.82
C GLY A 19 12.42 -2.87 -10.48
N SER A 20 12.14 -3.32 -11.71
CA SER A 20 10.90 -2.96 -12.39
C SER A 20 9.72 -3.66 -11.71
N ILE A 21 8.82 -2.87 -11.10
CA ILE A 21 7.66 -3.37 -10.39
C ILE A 21 6.59 -3.80 -11.39
N GLN A 22 6.09 -5.02 -11.26
CA GLN A 22 4.97 -5.53 -12.05
C GLN A 22 3.89 -6.08 -11.11
N VAL A 23 2.63 -5.92 -11.49
CA VAL A 23 1.47 -6.32 -10.70
C VAL A 23 0.71 -7.38 -11.50
N LEU A 24 0.68 -8.59 -10.99
CA LEU A 24 0.12 -9.76 -11.67
C LEU A 24 -1.21 -10.16 -11.01
N PRO A 25 -2.33 -10.23 -11.74
CA PRO A 25 -3.60 -10.66 -11.17
C PRO A 25 -3.56 -12.14 -10.79
N ILE A 26 -4.12 -12.48 -9.63
CA ILE A 26 -4.32 -13.86 -9.21
C ILE A 26 -5.73 -14.29 -9.61
N LEU A 27 -5.80 -15.36 -10.41
CA LEU A 27 -7.05 -15.97 -10.84
C LEU A 27 -7.30 -17.25 -10.07
N GLU A 28 -8.48 -17.40 -9.48
CA GLU A 28 -8.92 -18.64 -8.85
C GLU A 28 -10.12 -19.18 -9.61
N ASN A 29 -10.05 -20.42 -10.08
CA ASN A 29 -11.12 -21.05 -10.85
C ASN A 29 -11.62 -20.16 -12.01
N THR A 30 -10.69 -19.50 -12.72
CA THR A 30 -10.95 -18.53 -13.80
C THR A 30 -11.69 -17.25 -13.40
N LYS A 31 -11.86 -16.99 -12.10
CA LYS A 31 -12.47 -15.77 -11.57
C LYS A 31 -11.40 -14.79 -11.06
N PHE A 32 -11.66 -13.51 -11.26
CA PHE A 32 -10.86 -12.45 -10.68
C PHE A 32 -11.06 -12.41 -9.16
N THR A 33 -9.96 -12.51 -8.42
CA THR A 33 -9.98 -12.51 -6.94
C THR A 33 -9.83 -11.11 -6.34
N PHE A 34 -9.57 -10.09 -7.17
CA PHE A 34 -9.14 -8.76 -6.75
C PHE A 34 -7.85 -8.76 -5.91
N THR A 35 -7.10 -9.85 -5.96
CA THR A 35 -5.77 -10.00 -5.36
C THR A 35 -4.73 -10.04 -6.47
N TYR A 36 -3.61 -9.37 -6.24
CA TYR A 36 -2.51 -9.25 -7.18
C TYR A 36 -1.19 -9.55 -6.47
N GLU A 37 -0.33 -10.35 -7.11
CA GLU A 37 1.05 -10.55 -6.66
C GLU A 37 1.93 -9.44 -7.24
N VAL A 38 2.74 -8.81 -6.39
CA VAL A 38 3.71 -7.80 -6.82
C VAL A 38 5.07 -8.45 -6.95
N ILE A 39 5.63 -8.36 -8.16
CA ILE A 39 7.00 -8.80 -8.45
C ILE A 39 7.90 -7.60 -8.73
N GLY A 40 9.22 -7.81 -8.66
CA GLY A 40 10.22 -6.75 -8.78
C GLY A 40 10.71 -6.18 -7.45
N PHE A 41 10.17 -6.65 -6.32
CA PHE A 41 10.72 -6.42 -4.99
C PHE A 41 11.35 -7.72 -4.44
N ARG A 42 12.62 -7.68 -4.04
CA ARG A 42 13.31 -8.84 -3.45
C ARG A 42 13.94 -8.45 -2.13
N CYS A 43 13.60 -9.18 -1.07
CA CYS A 43 14.16 -9.01 0.26
C CYS A 43 14.16 -10.36 0.98
N ASN A 44 15.26 -10.75 1.63
CA ASN A 44 15.34 -12.05 2.32
C ASN A 44 14.35 -12.18 3.50
N LYS A 45 13.79 -11.06 3.97
CA LYS A 45 12.78 -11.02 5.03
C LYS A 45 11.35 -10.99 4.50
N VAL A 46 11.15 -10.85 3.19
CA VAL A 46 9.82 -10.79 2.56
C VAL A 46 9.72 -11.83 1.47
N GLY A 47 8.90 -12.86 1.69
CA GLY A 47 8.71 -13.94 0.71
C GLY A 47 7.91 -13.48 -0.52
N LYS A 48 6.73 -12.91 -0.28
CA LYS A 48 5.82 -12.43 -1.32
C LYS A 48 5.17 -11.13 -0.92
N VAL A 49 4.74 -10.35 -1.91
CA VAL A 49 3.99 -9.11 -1.70
C VAL A 49 2.68 -9.23 -2.46
N PHE A 50 1.58 -8.90 -1.79
CA PHE A 50 0.26 -8.93 -2.37
C PHE A 50 -0.42 -7.56 -2.23
N ILE A 51 -1.23 -7.21 -3.24
CA ILE A 51 -2.17 -6.11 -3.21
C ILE A 51 -3.56 -6.73 -3.27
N LYS A 52 -4.43 -6.37 -2.34
CA LYS A 52 -5.83 -6.78 -2.36
C LYS A 52 -6.71 -5.54 -2.40
N THR A 53 -7.56 -5.45 -3.40
CA THR A 53 -8.57 -4.40 -3.46
C THR A 53 -9.73 -4.80 -2.56
N ILE A 54 -10.06 -3.94 -1.62
CA ILE A 54 -11.23 -4.09 -0.75
C ILE A 54 -12.33 -3.13 -1.18
N SER A 55 -13.58 -3.58 -1.13
CA SER A 55 -14.74 -2.71 -1.36
C SER A 55 -15.14 -2.00 -0.07
N GLY A 56 -15.29 -0.69 -0.12
CA GLY A 56 -15.80 0.13 0.98
C GLY A 56 -16.58 1.33 0.45
N SER A 57 -17.42 1.93 1.29
CA SER A 57 -18.24 3.09 0.92
C SER A 57 -17.45 4.40 0.83
N SER A 58 -16.28 4.46 1.49
CA SER A 58 -15.33 5.58 1.43
C SER A 58 -13.95 5.10 1.86
N SER A 59 -12.89 5.55 1.18
CA SER A 59 -11.50 5.28 1.56
C SER A 59 -10.93 6.47 2.34
N LEU A 60 -10.63 6.27 3.63
CA LEU A 60 -9.93 7.27 4.45
C LEU A 60 -8.44 7.40 4.04
N VAL A 61 -7.87 6.32 3.51
CA VAL A 61 -6.46 6.21 3.09
C VAL A 61 -6.38 5.34 1.83
N ASP A 62 -5.38 5.56 0.99
CA ASP A 62 -5.20 4.84 -0.27
C ASP A 62 -4.64 3.43 -0.07
N HIS A 63 -3.70 3.26 0.87
CA HIS A 63 -3.10 1.96 1.16
C HIS A 63 -2.95 1.71 2.66
N LEU A 64 -3.29 0.49 3.07
CA LEU A 64 -2.89 -0.09 4.35
C LEU A 64 -1.81 -1.14 4.08
N ILE A 65 -0.69 -1.03 4.77
CA ILE A 65 0.44 -1.94 4.60
C ILE A 65 0.53 -2.84 5.82
N PHE A 66 0.57 -4.14 5.58
CA PHE A 66 0.75 -5.18 6.59
C PHE A 66 2.03 -5.96 6.29
N TYR A 67 2.72 -6.38 7.35
CA TYR A 67 3.89 -7.25 7.25
C TYR A 67 3.78 -8.39 8.26
N GLN A 68 3.25 -9.52 7.77
CA GLN A 68 2.88 -10.70 8.56
C GLN A 68 2.81 -11.93 7.66
N GLU A 69 2.77 -13.13 8.26
CA GLU A 69 2.74 -14.40 7.50
C GLU A 69 1.35 -14.76 6.96
N LYS A 70 0.29 -14.37 7.67
CA LYS A 70 -1.11 -14.68 7.31
C LYS A 70 -1.80 -13.47 6.71
N GLU A 71 -2.85 -13.68 5.92
CA GLU A 71 -3.65 -12.58 5.41
C GLU A 71 -4.21 -11.72 6.56
N PRO A 72 -4.18 -10.37 6.45
CA PRO A 72 -4.74 -9.49 7.47
C PRO A 72 -6.23 -9.70 7.71
N SER A 73 -6.60 -9.68 8.98
CA SER A 73 -7.97 -9.66 9.48
C SER A 73 -8.32 -8.28 10.06
N ILE A 74 -9.59 -8.05 10.37
CA ILE A 74 -10.06 -6.78 10.94
C ILE A 74 -9.41 -6.44 12.29
N ASN A 75 -8.90 -7.43 13.00
CA ASN A 75 -8.25 -7.25 14.30
C ASN A 75 -6.75 -6.96 14.18
N ASP A 76 -6.18 -7.08 12.98
CA ASP A 76 -4.77 -6.83 12.74
C ASP A 76 -4.52 -5.33 12.50
N THR A 77 -3.41 -4.84 13.04
CA THR A 77 -3.03 -3.43 12.92
C THR A 77 -2.04 -3.24 11.77
N PRO A 78 -2.31 -2.34 10.81
CA PRO A 78 -1.37 -2.04 9.72
C PRO A 78 -0.12 -1.34 10.26
N ILE A 79 1.04 -1.63 9.66
CA ILE A 79 2.30 -0.97 10.00
C ILE A 79 2.42 0.43 9.38
N TYR A 80 1.72 0.66 8.26
CA TYR A 80 1.58 1.97 7.63
C TYR A 80 0.16 2.16 7.12
N ALA A 81 -0.32 3.39 7.22
CA ALA A 81 -1.38 3.89 6.36
C ALA A 81 -0.80 4.97 5.46
N ILE A 82 -1.09 4.88 4.17
CA ILE A 82 -0.53 5.77 3.16
C ILE A 82 -1.69 6.49 2.49
N GLU A 83 -1.58 7.80 2.49
CA GLU A 83 -2.44 8.71 1.76
C GLU A 83 -1.60 9.34 0.63
N GLU A 84 -2.03 9.13 -0.61
CA GLU A 84 -1.43 9.73 -1.78
C GLU A 84 -2.20 11.02 -2.11
N THR A 85 -1.60 12.18 -1.83
CA THR A 85 -2.23 13.44 -2.17
C THR A 85 -2.02 13.76 -3.65
N LYS A 86 -3.14 13.99 -4.35
CA LYS A 86 -3.14 14.61 -5.68
C LYS A 86 -3.20 16.12 -5.48
N THR A 87 -2.12 16.83 -5.75
CA THR A 87 -2.14 18.28 -5.89
C THR A 87 -2.78 18.61 -7.24
N ASP A 88 -4.07 18.92 -7.23
CA ASP A 88 -4.74 19.55 -8.38
C ASP A 88 -4.56 21.07 -8.28
N ASP A 89 -4.25 21.72 -9.40
CA ASP A 89 -3.88 23.14 -9.53
C ASP A 89 -4.91 24.15 -8.98
N LYS A 90 -6.07 23.70 -8.48
CA LYS A 90 -7.09 24.59 -7.91
C LYS A 90 -6.75 25.18 -6.54
N GLU A 91 -5.80 24.61 -5.80
CA GLU A 91 -5.33 25.17 -4.51
C GLU A 91 -3.85 25.55 -4.46
N SER A 92 -3.08 25.36 -5.54
CA SER A 92 -1.67 25.78 -5.55
C SER A 92 -1.53 27.22 -6.02
N ARG A 93 -1.37 28.17 -5.09
CA ARG A 93 -0.80 29.51 -5.38
C ARG A 93 0.72 29.47 -5.63
N ASN A 94 1.21 28.38 -6.19
CA ASN A 94 2.58 28.25 -6.63
C ASN A 94 2.56 27.55 -8.00
N SER A 95 2.95 28.28 -9.04
CA SER A 95 2.96 27.88 -10.44
C SER A 95 4.05 26.85 -10.77
N GLY A 96 4.16 25.80 -9.95
CA GLY A 96 5.20 24.77 -10.02
C GLY A 96 4.61 23.36 -9.99
N VAL A 97 4.07 22.92 -11.13
CA VAL A 97 4.10 21.55 -11.70
C VAL A 97 3.78 20.36 -10.76
N TYR A 98 2.61 19.73 -10.97
CA TYR A 98 2.29 18.30 -10.76
C TYR A 98 3.28 17.48 -9.90
N GLN A 99 3.33 17.75 -8.60
CA GLN A 99 4.16 16.98 -7.67
C GLN A 99 3.28 16.00 -6.89
N ARG A 100 3.35 14.71 -7.23
CA ARG A 100 2.72 13.65 -6.42
C ARG A 100 3.56 13.46 -5.14
N CYS A 101 2.93 13.60 -3.98
CA CYS A 101 3.55 13.37 -2.69
C CYS A 101 2.84 12.20 -2.00
N SER A 102 3.60 11.19 -1.56
CA SER A 102 3.06 10.11 -0.72
C SER A 102 3.28 10.47 0.74
N LYS A 103 2.20 10.62 1.51
CA LYS A 103 2.26 10.88 2.94
C LYS A 103 2.15 9.55 3.70
N PHE A 104 3.17 9.23 4.48
CA PHE A 104 3.18 8.06 5.35
C PHE A 104 2.62 8.45 6.72
N VAL A 105 1.45 7.92 7.05
CA VAL A 105 0.83 8.08 8.37
C VAL A 105 1.19 6.86 9.21
N PHE A 106 1.84 7.11 10.35
CA PHE A 106 2.07 6.08 11.35
C PHE A 106 0.78 5.86 12.14
N VAL A 107 0.28 4.64 12.10
CA VAL A 107 -0.98 4.26 12.74
C VAL A 107 -0.68 3.62 14.08
N GLN A 108 -1.20 4.19 15.17
CA GLN A 108 -1.16 3.59 16.49
C GLN A 108 -2.43 2.82 16.84
N ASN A 109 -3.58 3.23 16.29
CA ASN A 109 -4.87 2.55 16.47
C ASN A 109 -5.84 2.94 15.33
N ILE A 110 -6.50 1.95 14.70
CA ILE A 110 -7.61 2.18 13.75
C ILE A 110 -8.80 1.35 14.24
N THR A 111 -9.92 2.03 14.52
CA THR A 111 -11.23 1.38 14.73
C THR A 111 -12.01 1.45 13.42
N LEU A 112 -12.16 0.31 12.73
CA LEU A 112 -12.99 0.22 11.53
C LEU A 112 -14.47 0.13 11.97
N MET A 113 -15.25 1.19 11.73
CA MET A 113 -16.72 1.17 11.93
C MET A 113 -17.43 0.88 10.61
N TYR A 114 -18.41 -0.02 10.65
CA TYR A 114 -19.29 -0.32 9.50
C TYR A 114 -20.60 0.49 9.59
N PRO A 115 -21.14 1.01 8.48
CA PRO A 115 -22.51 1.53 8.47
C PRO A 115 -23.48 0.36 8.66
N ARG A 116 -24.40 0.49 9.63
CA ARG A 116 -25.45 -0.51 9.88
C ARG A 116 -26.40 -0.64 8.71
#